data_AF-A0A959UY89-F1
#
_entry.id   AF-A0A959UY89-F1
#
_cell.length_a   1.000
_cell.length_b   1.000
_cell.length_c   1.000
_cell.angle_alpha   90.00
_cell.angle_beta   90.00
_cell.angle_gamma   90.00
#
_symmetry.space_group_name_H-M   'P 1'
#
loop_
_entity.id
_entity.type
_entity.pdbx_description
1 polymer ?
#
loop_
_entity_poly.entity_id
_entity_poly.type
_entity_poly.pdbx_seq_one_letter_code
_entity_poly.pdbx_strand_id
1 'polypeptide(L)'
;RILVMLINEAVDALYLGVAERDDLELAMTKGVNYPKGLLGWADEKGLPHCLETLERLQAEYGEDRYRPSPLLRRMVREGRTFF
;
A
#
# COMPACT_ATOMS: atom_id res chain seq x y z
N ARG A 1 5.04 -6.91 8.21
CA ARG A 1 4.87 -5.57 8.84
C ARG A 1 5.46 -4.45 7.99
N ILE A 2 6.79 -4.33 7.86
CA ILE A 2 7.45 -3.16 7.21
C ILE A 2 6.97 -2.97 5.76
N LEU A 3 7.00 -4.02 4.94
CA LEU A 3 6.57 -3.92 3.55
C LEU A 3 5.10 -3.47 3.41
N VAL A 4 4.19 -4.01 4.22
CA VAL A 4 2.78 -3.64 4.19
C VAL A 4 2.56 -2.18 4.62
N MET A 5 3.35 -1.69 5.57
CA MET A 5 3.33 -0.26 5.95
C MET A 5 3.78 0.62 4.79
N LEU A 6 4.89 0.27 4.13
CA LEU A 6 5.36 1.02 2.96
C LEU A 6 4.34 1.01 1.83
N ILE A 7 3.72 -0.15 1.57
CA ILE A 7 2.61 -0.26 0.62
C ILE A 7 1.48 0.71 1.02
N ASN A 8 1.06 0.72 2.28
CA ASN A 8 0.01 1.62 2.75
C ASN A 8 0.34 3.09 2.48
N GLU A 9 1.58 3.51 2.76
CA GLU A 9 2.05 4.88 2.47
C GLU A 9 2.04 5.20 0.97
N ALA A 10 2.44 4.25 0.11
CA ALA A 10 2.36 4.44 -1.34
C ALA A 10 0.91 4.55 -1.83
N VAL A 11 -0.01 3.76 -1.26
CA VAL A 11 -1.44 3.86 -1.56
C VAL A 11 -2.02 5.20 -1.08
N ASP A 12 -1.60 5.70 0.08
CA ASP A 12 -2.02 7.01 0.56
C ASP A 12 -1.45 8.15 -0.28
N ALA A 13 -0.19 8.07 -0.73
CA ALA A 13 0.39 9.03 -1.65
C ALA A 13 -0.40 9.09 -2.98
N LEU A 14 -0.82 7.93 -3.50
CA LEU A 14 -1.68 7.84 -4.67
C LEU A 14 -3.07 8.41 -4.40
N TYR A 15 -3.67 8.07 -3.26
CA TYR A 15 -5.01 8.54 -2.86
C TYR A 15 -5.08 10.06 -2.70
N LEU A 16 -4.03 10.66 -2.15
CA LEU A 16 -3.91 12.10 -1.95
C LEU A 16 -3.46 12.85 -3.20
N GLY A 17 -3.14 12.14 -4.30
CA GLY A 17 -2.69 12.74 -5.55
C GLY A 17 -1.30 13.37 -5.46
N VAL A 18 -0.43 12.87 -4.56
CA VAL A 18 0.94 13.37 -4.39
C VAL A 18 1.81 13.02 -5.60
N ALA A 19 1.58 11.85 -6.20
CA ALA A 19 2.27 11.37 -7.39
C ALA A 19 1.37 10.39 -8.15
N GLU A 20 1.64 10.20 -9.43
CA GLU A 20 0.98 9.17 -10.22
C GLU A 20 1.52 7.77 -9.89
N ARG A 21 0.75 6.74 -10.25
CA ARG A 21 1.12 5.33 -10.02
C ARG A 21 2.53 5.01 -10.54
N ASP A 22 2.82 5.41 -11.78
CA ASP A 22 4.07 5.07 -12.45
C ASP A 22 5.26 5.85 -11.85
N ASP A 23 5.04 7.08 -11.37
CA ASP A 23 6.04 7.87 -10.64
C ASP A 23 6.39 7.23 -9.29
N LEU A 24 5.40 6.70 -8.56
CA LEU A 24 5.62 5.99 -7.30
C LEU A 24 6.46 4.73 -7.50
N GLU A 25 6.19 3.95 -8.55
CA GLU A 25 7.00 2.78 -8.90
C GLU A 25 8.44 3.17 -9.25
N LEU A 26 8.62 4.24 -10.04
CA LEU A 26 9.93 4.74 -10.42
C LEU A 26 10.71 5.26 -9.21
N ALA A 27 10.08 6.02 -8.34
CA ALA A 27 10.70 6.56 -7.12
C ALA A 27 11.22 5.44 -6.22
N MET A 28 10.44 4.38 -6.02
CA MET A 28 10.87 3.27 -5.17
C MET A 28 11.98 2.43 -5.81
N THR A 29 11.88 2.17 -7.12
CA THR A 29 12.88 1.34 -7.81
C THR A 29 14.18 2.07 -8.14
N LYS A 30 14.13 3.37 -8.44
CA LYS A 30 15.30 4.17 -8.84
C LYS A 30 15.82 5.09 -7.75
N GLY A 31 14.93 5.60 -6.88
CA GLY A 31 15.32 6.47 -5.77
C GLY A 31 15.95 5.71 -4.61
N VAL A 32 15.35 4.57 -4.24
CA VAL A 32 15.80 3.76 -3.08
C VAL A 32 16.17 2.32 -3.43
N ASN A 33 16.31 2.01 -4.72
CA ASN A 33 16.79 0.73 -5.25
C ASN A 33 15.99 -0.50 -4.78
N TYR A 34 14.67 -0.34 -4.61
CA TYR A 34 13.81 -1.49 -4.38
C TYR A 34 13.70 -2.31 -5.68
N PRO A 35 13.66 -3.65 -5.62
CA PRO A 35 13.63 -4.48 -6.82
C PRO A 35 12.29 -4.38 -7.57
N LYS A 36 11.24 -3.86 -6.92
CA LYS A 36 9.92 -3.58 -7.50
C LYS A 36 9.32 -2.37 -6.79
N GLY A 37 8.41 -1.66 -7.44
CA GLY A 37 7.63 -0.65 -6.78
C GLY A 37 6.57 -1.24 -5.84
N LEU A 38 6.08 -0.40 -4.94
CA LEU A 38 5.25 -0.82 -3.82
C LEU A 38 3.84 -1.21 -4.26
N LEU A 39 3.28 -0.55 -5.27
CA LEU A 39 1.94 -0.86 -5.77
C LEU A 39 1.95 -2.18 -6.54
N GLY A 40 2.99 -2.41 -7.34
CA GLY A 40 3.19 -3.69 -8.03
C GLY A 40 3.41 -4.84 -7.04
N TRP A 41 4.10 -4.59 -5.93
CA TRP A 41 4.21 -5.58 -4.85
C TRP A 41 2.91 -5.81 -4.09
N ALA A 42 2.07 -4.79 -3.95
CA ALA A 42 0.75 -4.96 -3.34
C ALA A 42 -0.12 -5.91 -4.17
N ASP A 43 -0.14 -5.74 -5.49
CA ASP A 43 -0.88 -6.62 -6.40
C ASP A 43 -0.35 -8.06 -6.38
N GLU A 44 0.97 -8.24 -6.35
CA GLU A 44 1.58 -9.59 -6.24
C GLU A 44 1.25 -10.28 -4.91
N LYS A 45 1.26 -9.53 -3.80
CA LYS A 45 0.92 -10.09 -2.48
C LYS A 45 -0.57 -10.28 -2.28
N GLY A 46 -1.39 -9.55 -3.02
CA GLY A 46 -2.82 -9.45 -2.83
C GLY A 46 -3.19 -8.35 -1.85
N LEU A 47 -3.98 -7.39 -2.33
CA LEU A 47 -4.51 -6.29 -1.53
C LEU A 47 -5.31 -6.76 -0.29
N PRO A 48 -6.12 -7.84 -0.34
CA PRO A 48 -6.82 -8.35 0.84
C PRO A 48 -5.86 -8.75 1.97
N HIS A 49 -4.72 -9.37 1.62
CA HIS A 49 -3.69 -9.74 2.60
C HIS A 49 -3.02 -8.52 3.23
N CYS A 50 -2.75 -7.48 2.42
CA CYS A 50 -2.22 -6.21 2.93
C CYS A 50 -3.21 -5.54 3.89
N LEU A 51 -4.50 -5.46 3.52
CA LEU A 51 -5.53 -4.86 4.36
C LEU A 51 -5.71 -5.62 5.67
N GLU A 52 -5.86 -6.94 5.62
CA GLU A 52 -6.01 -7.78 6.81
C GLU A 52 -4.81 -7.63 7.76
N THR A 53 -3.60 -7.57 7.21
CA THR A 53 -2.38 -7.38 8.01
C THR A 53 -2.40 -6.03 8.74
N LEU A 54 -2.81 -4.94 8.08
CA LEU A 54 -2.91 -3.62 8.71
C LEU A 54 -3.99 -3.59 9.78
N GLU A 55 -5.16 -4.17 9.53
CA GLU A 55 -6.26 -4.22 10.50
C GLU A 55 -5.88 -5.05 11.73
N ARG A 56 -5.17 -6.17 11.55
CA ARG A 56 -4.62 -6.94 12.67
C ARG A 56 -3.63 -6.14 13.49
N LEU A 57 -2.69 -5.43 12.84
CA LEU A 57 -1.71 -4.60 13.54
C LEU A 57 -2.40 -3.44 14.27
N GLN A 58 -3.39 -2.79 13.65
CA GLN A 58 -4.15 -1.73 14.28
C GLN A 58 -4.93 -2.24 15.49
N ALA A 59 -5.54 -3.42 15.41
CA ALA A 59 -6.24 -4.05 16.53
C ALA A 59 -5.29 -4.47 17.66
N GLU A 60 -4.09 -4.96 17.33
CA GLU A 60 -3.09 -5.40 18.31
C GLU A 60 -2.47 -4.23 19.09
N TYR A 61 -2.10 -3.15 18.39
CA TYR A 61 -1.41 -2.02 19.00
C TYR A 61 -2.33 -0.86 19.40
N GLY A 62 -3.54 -0.77 18.83
CA GLY A 62 -4.46 0.34 19.06
C GLY A 62 -3.96 1.67 18.50
N GLU A 63 -2.96 1.66 17.61
CA GLU A 63 -2.31 2.86 17.10
C GLU A 63 -2.76 3.21 15.68
N ASP A 64 -3.04 4.49 15.45
CA ASP A 64 -3.43 5.01 14.14
C ASP A 64 -2.35 4.88 13.06
N ARG A 65 -1.07 4.65 13.44
CA ARG A 65 0.00 4.38 12.48
C ARG A 65 -0.30 3.17 11.58
N TYR A 66 -1.09 2.21 12.05
CA TYR A 66 -1.45 1.01 11.30
C TYR A 66 -2.77 1.15 10.54
N ARG A 67 -3.39 2.33 10.56
CA ARG A 67 -4.67 2.56 9.91
C ARG A 67 -4.55 2.33 8.39
N PRO A 68 -5.35 1.42 7.81
CA PRO A 68 -5.33 1.21 6.38
C PRO A 68 -5.82 2.44 5.60
N SER A 69 -5.20 2.69 4.44
CA SER A 69 -5.61 3.73 3.50
C SER A 69 -7.08 3.54 3.06
N PRO A 70 -7.87 4.62 2.94
CA PRO A 70 -9.22 4.55 2.37
C PRO A 70 -9.26 3.96 0.96
N LEU A 71 -8.23 4.22 0.14
CA LEU A 71 -8.13 3.68 -1.22
C LEU A 71 -7.89 2.17 -1.19
N LEU A 72 -7.00 1.69 -0.31
CA LEU A 72 -6.75 0.25 -0.15
C LEU A 72 -8.05 -0.50 0.18
N ARG A 73 -8.83 0.01 1.15
CA ARG A 73 -10.14 -0.56 1.50
C ARG A 73 -11.11 -0.58 0.32
N ARG A 74 -11.15 0.50 -0.46
CA ARG A 74 -12.01 0.62 -1.64
C ARG A 74 -11.64 -0.41 -2.70
N MET A 75 -10.36 -0.56 -3.00
CA MET A 75 -9.87 -1.48 -4.02
C MET A 75 -10.10 -2.94 -3.64
N VAL A 76 -9.87 -3.31 -2.37
CA VAL A 76 -10.19 -4.65 -1.86
C VAL A 76 -11.68 -4.94 -2.00
N ARG A 77 -12.54 -4.00 -1.60
CA ARG A 77 -14.00 -4.16 -1.69
C ARG A 77 -14.49 -4.33 -3.13
N GLU A 78 -13.83 -3.68 -4.09
CA GLU A 78 -14.18 -3.73 -5.51
C GLU A 78 -13.46 -4.86 -6.26
N GLY A 79 -12.58 -5.61 -5.60
CA GLY A 79 -11.79 -6.66 -6.24
C GLY A 79 -10.82 -6.15 -7.31
N ARG A 80 -10.35 -4.91 -7.18
CA ARG A 80 -9.45 -4.25 -8.15
C ARG A 80 -7.98 -4.33 -7.71
N THR A 81 -7.09 -4.22 -8.69
CA THR A 81 -5.63 -4.12 -8.55
C THR A 81 -5.15 -2.73 -9.00
N PHE A 82 -3.89 -2.38 -8.72
CA PHE A 82 -3.29 -1.11 -9.19
C PHE A 82 -2.87 -1.17 -10.67
N PHE A 83 -2.64 -2.38 -11.17
CA PHE A 83 -2.33 -2.70 -12.57
C PHE A 83 -3.40 -3.61 -13.18
#